data_AF-A0A960XRI9-F1
#
_entry.id   AF-A0A960XRI9-F1
#
_cell.length_a   1.000
_cell.length_b   1.000
_cell.length_c   1.000
_cell.angle_alpha   90.00
_cell.angle_beta   90.00
_cell.angle_gamma   90.00
#
_symmetry.space_group_name_H-M   'P 1'
#
loop_
_entity.id
_entity.type
_entity.pdbx_description
1 polymer ?
#
loop_
_entity_poly.entity_id
_entity_poly.type
_entity_poly.pdbx_seq_one_letter_code
_entity_poly.pdbx_strand_id
1 'polypeptide(L)'
;MRTRALIIFGLLAAIVALPLTLRRKTATVSSGKADDQLVVLTPHNESIRAEFGDAFASWWKQKTGRTVHVDWRTPGGTSEIRMVLDAGFKAAEETKRDGLGIDLFFGGGVPDFSGQAKKGRLAPLRVFESHPEWFGENGVIPQTFTGEQYFPDDHVWIGT
;
A
#
# COMPACT_ATOMS: atom_id res chain seq x y z
N MET A 1 -49.64 -24.16 -7.64
CA MET A 1 -48.40 -23.90 -8.42
C MET A 1 -47.90 -22.47 -8.29
N ARG A 2 -48.73 -21.43 -8.42
CA ARG A 2 -48.33 -20.01 -8.29
C ARG A 2 -47.64 -19.63 -6.96
N THR A 3 -48.15 -20.10 -5.83
CA THR A 3 -47.55 -19.81 -4.51
C THR A 3 -46.14 -20.37 -4.34
N ARG A 4 -45.88 -21.58 -4.87
CA ARG A 4 -44.54 -22.17 -4.85
C ARG A 4 -43.57 -21.40 -5.73
N ALA A 5 -44.02 -20.96 -6.91
CA ALA A 5 -43.20 -20.13 -7.81
C ALA A 5 -42.84 -18.78 -7.18
N LEU A 6 -43.77 -18.13 -6.48
CA LEU A 6 -43.51 -16.86 -5.78
C LEU A 6 -42.52 -17.03 -4.62
N ILE A 7 -42.63 -18.11 -3.85
CA ILE A 7 -41.67 -18.40 -2.77
C ILE A 7 -40.27 -18.63 -3.35
N ILE A 8 -40.15 -19.41 -4.43
CA ILE A 8 -38.87 -19.66 -5.10
C ILE A 8 -38.26 -18.35 -5.61
N PHE A 9 -39.04 -17.50 -6.27
CA PHE A 9 -38.56 -16.19 -6.73
C PHE A 9 -38.15 -15.28 -5.58
N GLY A 10 -38.91 -15.26 -4.47
CA GLY A 10 -38.56 -14.50 -3.27
C GLY A 10 -37.24 -14.96 -2.64
N LEU A 11 -37.03 -16.28 -2.53
CA LEU A 11 -35.78 -16.84 -2.02
C LEU A 11 -34.60 -16.54 -2.94
N LEU A 12 -34.77 -16.65 -4.26
CA LEU A 12 -33.72 -16.29 -5.23
C LEU A 12 -33.37 -14.80 -5.17
N ALA A 13 -34.37 -13.92 -5.06
CA ALA A 13 -34.14 -12.49 -4.88
C ALA A 13 -33.40 -12.19 -3.57
N ALA A 14 -33.77 -12.87 -2.47
CA ALA A 14 -33.10 -12.74 -1.19
C ALA A 14 -31.63 -13.21 -1.24
N ILE A 15 -31.34 -14.33 -1.93
CA ILE A 15 -29.98 -14.85 -2.10
C ILE A 15 -29.07 -13.83 -2.82
N VAL A 16 -29.61 -13.03 -3.74
CA VAL A 16 -28.84 -11.98 -4.44
C VAL A 16 -28.80 -10.67 -3.64
N ALA A 17 -29.93 -10.23 -3.09
CA ALA A 17 -30.03 -8.93 -2.42
C ALA A 17 -29.29 -8.89 -1.08
N LEU A 18 -29.28 -10.00 -0.33
CA LEU A 18 -28.69 -10.06 1.00
C LEU A 18 -27.16 -9.79 0.99
N PRO A 19 -26.33 -10.47 0.16
CA PRO A 19 -24.89 -10.16 0.12
C PRO A 19 -24.59 -8.76 -0.42
N LEU A 20 -25.43 -8.21 -1.32
CA LEU A 20 -25.25 -6.84 -1.83
C LEU A 20 -25.54 -5.78 -0.76
N THR A 21 -26.56 -6.00 0.07
CA THR A 21 -26.95 -5.05 1.14
C THR A 21 -26.06 -5.17 2.37
N LEU A 22 -25.58 -6.38 2.69
CA LEU A 22 -24.63 -6.64 3.77
C LEU A 22 -23.17 -6.42 3.37
N ARG A 23 -22.90 -6.07 2.10
CA ARG A 23 -21.54 -5.80 1.62
C ARG A 23 -20.92 -4.68 2.47
N ARG A 24 -19.75 -4.97 3.04
CA ARG A 24 -19.00 -3.99 3.83
C ARG A 24 -18.75 -2.74 2.99
N LYS A 25 -19.03 -1.57 3.56
CA LYS A 25 -18.67 -0.29 2.94
C LYS A 25 -17.15 -0.13 3.03
N THR A 26 -16.50 -0.20 1.87
CA THR A 26 -15.09 0.09 1.66
C THR A 26 -14.86 1.60 1.76
N ALA A 27 -13.75 2.01 2.35
CA ALA A 27 -13.40 3.42 2.51
C ALA A 27 -12.63 3.98 1.30
N THR A 28 -12.01 3.09 0.52
CA THR A 28 -11.38 3.46 -0.74
C THR A 28 -12.40 3.96 -1.77
N VAL A 29 -12.05 5.06 -2.44
CA VAL A 29 -12.84 5.65 -3.51
C VAL A 29 -12.24 5.23 -4.85
N SER A 30 -13.06 5.11 -5.90
CA SER A 30 -12.58 4.87 -7.27
C SER A 30 -11.67 6.01 -7.73
N SER A 31 -10.63 5.71 -8.51
CA SER A 31 -9.64 6.68 -9.02
C SER A 31 -10.25 7.99 -9.54
N GLY A 32 -11.30 7.93 -10.37
CA GLY A 32 -11.93 9.12 -10.97
C GLY A 32 -12.78 9.98 -10.03
N LYS A 33 -12.88 9.64 -8.74
CA LYS A 33 -13.68 10.37 -7.74
C LYS A 33 -12.91 10.71 -6.46
N ALA A 34 -11.68 10.25 -6.34
CA ALA A 34 -10.85 10.55 -5.18
C ALA A 34 -10.18 11.91 -5.34
N ASP A 35 -10.00 12.63 -4.23
CA ASP A 35 -9.28 13.91 -4.21
C ASP A 35 -7.76 13.70 -4.37
N ASP A 36 -7.27 12.57 -3.86
CA ASP A 36 -5.86 12.18 -3.86
C ASP A 36 -5.67 10.78 -4.47
N GLN A 37 -4.50 10.55 -5.06
CA GLN A 37 -4.07 9.24 -5.55
C GLN A 37 -2.72 8.87 -4.91
N LEU A 38 -2.60 7.62 -4.45
CA LEU A 38 -1.38 7.05 -3.92
C LEU A 38 -1.04 5.79 -4.71
N VAL A 39 0.12 5.77 -5.38
CA VAL A 39 0.59 4.64 -6.16
C VAL A 39 1.56 3.80 -5.34
N VAL A 40 1.17 2.55 -5.05
CA VAL A 40 1.93 1.64 -4.18
C VAL A 40 2.39 0.41 -4.95
N LEU A 41 3.69 0.16 -4.98
CA LEU A 41 4.29 -1.06 -5.51
C LEU A 41 4.46 -2.07 -4.37
N THR A 42 3.93 -3.29 -4.51
CA THR A 42 3.94 -4.25 -3.40
C THR A 42 3.89 -5.72 -3.86
N PRO A 43 4.59 -6.65 -3.17
CA PRO A 43 4.42 -8.09 -3.36
C PRO A 43 3.26 -8.67 -2.53
N HIS A 44 2.59 -7.85 -1.72
CA HIS A 44 1.55 -8.31 -0.81
C HIS A 44 0.29 -8.79 -1.55
N ASN A 45 -0.37 -9.79 -0.96
CA ASN A 45 -1.60 -10.36 -1.48
C ASN A 45 -2.80 -9.42 -1.32
N GLU A 46 -3.94 -9.80 -1.90
CA GLU A 46 -5.16 -8.98 -1.89
C GLU A 46 -5.68 -8.68 -0.48
N SER A 47 -5.55 -9.62 0.46
CA SER A 47 -6.05 -9.43 1.83
C SER A 47 -5.33 -8.28 2.53
N ILE A 48 -3.99 -8.23 2.45
CA ILE A 48 -3.19 -7.15 3.04
C ILE A 48 -3.52 -5.82 2.35
N ARG A 49 -3.61 -5.81 1.02
CA ARG A 49 -3.91 -4.58 0.27
C ARG A 49 -5.28 -4.03 0.61
N ALA A 50 -6.29 -4.89 0.71
CA ALA A 50 -7.64 -4.49 1.08
C ALA A 50 -7.68 -3.92 2.51
N GLU A 51 -7.07 -4.62 3.47
CA GLU A 51 -7.06 -4.21 4.87
C GLU A 51 -6.33 -2.87 5.07
N PHE A 52 -5.10 -2.75 4.58
CA PHE A 52 -4.33 -1.51 4.71
C PHE A 52 -4.93 -0.37 3.89
N GLY A 53 -5.42 -0.67 2.68
CA GLY A 53 -6.07 0.33 1.82
C GLY A 53 -7.31 0.93 2.47
N ASP A 54 -8.18 0.11 3.04
CA ASP A 54 -9.39 0.58 3.72
C ASP A 54 -9.08 1.32 5.03
N ALA A 55 -8.14 0.80 5.83
CA ALA A 55 -7.72 1.45 7.07
C ALA A 55 -7.08 2.82 6.78
N PHE A 56 -6.16 2.90 5.81
CA PHE A 56 -5.51 4.14 5.43
C PHE A 56 -6.48 5.15 4.83
N ALA A 57 -7.37 4.73 3.93
CA ALA A 57 -8.37 5.64 3.35
C ALA A 57 -9.33 6.21 4.42
N SER A 58 -9.72 5.37 5.39
CA SER A 58 -10.53 5.81 6.54
C SER A 58 -9.79 6.82 7.39
N TRP A 59 -8.52 6.55 7.70
CA TRP A 59 -7.67 7.46 8.49
C TRP A 59 -7.41 8.77 7.74
N TRP A 60 -7.09 8.71 6.45
CA TRP A 60 -6.83 9.89 5.61
C TRP A 60 -8.03 10.82 5.60
N LYS A 61 -9.23 10.28 5.34
CA LYS A 61 -10.46 11.06 5.35
C LYS A 61 -10.75 11.69 6.71
N GLN A 62 -10.49 10.98 7.81
CA GLN A 62 -10.65 11.53 9.15
C GLN A 62 -9.63 12.64 9.46
N LYS A 63 -8.39 12.49 8.98
CA LYS A 63 -7.28 13.40 9.29
C LYS A 63 -7.29 14.65 8.43
N THR A 64 -7.61 14.53 7.14
CA THR A 64 -7.48 15.61 6.15
C THR A 64 -8.82 16.08 5.60
N GLY A 65 -9.90 15.31 5.78
CA GLY A 65 -11.20 15.54 5.13
C GLY A 65 -11.24 15.11 3.67
N ARG A 66 -10.11 14.73 3.07
CA ARG A 66 -9.98 14.35 1.65
C ARG A 66 -10.10 12.84 1.47
N THR A 67 -10.53 12.42 0.29
CA THR A 67 -10.60 11.01 -0.10
C THR A 67 -9.36 10.59 -0.88
N VAL A 68 -8.89 9.37 -0.68
CA VAL A 68 -7.72 8.83 -1.38
C VAL A 68 -8.06 7.53 -2.11
N HIS A 69 -7.55 7.41 -3.33
CA HIS A 69 -7.50 6.16 -4.07
C HIS A 69 -6.09 5.57 -3.99
N VAL A 70 -5.98 4.31 -3.54
CA VAL A 70 -4.70 3.59 -3.52
C VAL A 70 -4.62 2.70 -4.77
N ASP A 71 -3.71 3.06 -5.68
CA ASP A 71 -3.38 2.29 -6.89
C ASP A 71 -2.32 1.25 -6.55
N TRP A 72 -2.75 0.00 -6.39
CA TRP A 72 -1.88 -1.12 -6.06
C TRP A 72 -1.26 -1.73 -7.31
N ARG A 73 0.05 -1.60 -7.45
CA ARG A 73 0.85 -2.22 -8.51
C ARG A 73 1.52 -3.48 -8.00
N THR A 74 1.16 -4.63 -8.56
CA THR A 74 1.68 -5.94 -8.14
C THR A 74 2.18 -6.74 -9.34
N PRO A 75 3.39 -6.43 -9.87
CA PRO A 75 3.92 -7.11 -11.05
C PRO A 75 4.34 -8.57 -10.78
N GLY A 76 4.40 -8.99 -9.52
CA GLY A 76 4.82 -10.32 -9.11
C GLY A 76 5.33 -10.31 -7.67
N GLY A 77 6.30 -11.18 -7.39
CA GLY A 77 7.02 -11.19 -6.13
C GLY A 77 8.09 -10.12 -6.05
N THR A 78 8.94 -10.25 -5.04
CA THR A 78 10.05 -9.32 -4.76
C THR A 78 11.04 -9.22 -5.91
N SER A 79 11.41 -10.37 -6.49
CA SER A 79 12.29 -10.44 -7.67
C SER A 79 11.73 -9.66 -8.87
N GLU A 80 10.45 -9.84 -9.18
CA GLU A 80 9.78 -9.13 -10.29
C GLU A 80 9.70 -7.64 -10.01
N ILE A 81 9.40 -7.25 -8.77
CA ILE A 81 9.38 -5.85 -8.36
C ILE A 81 10.76 -5.20 -8.53
N ARG A 82 11.84 -5.87 -8.11
CA ARG A 82 13.20 -5.37 -8.31
C ARG A 82 13.51 -5.17 -9.79
N MET A 83 13.11 -6.11 -10.66
CA MET A 83 13.26 -5.97 -12.11
C MET A 83 12.49 -4.77 -12.66
N VAL A 84 11.25 -4.55 -12.21
CA VAL A 84 10.43 -3.40 -12.59
C VAL A 84 11.05 -2.08 -12.12
N LEU A 85 11.57 -2.01 -10.89
CA LEU A 85 12.28 -0.83 -10.38
C LEU A 85 13.55 -0.55 -11.19
N ASP A 86 14.38 -1.58 -11.43
CA ASP A 86 15.61 -1.45 -12.19
C ASP A 86 15.37 -0.96 -13.62
N ALA A 87 14.40 -1.57 -14.33
CA ALA A 87 14.01 -1.14 -15.67
C ALA A 87 13.38 0.25 -15.67
N GLY A 88 12.52 0.54 -14.70
CA GLY A 88 11.84 1.82 -14.57
C GLY A 88 12.82 2.98 -14.39
N PHE A 89 13.80 2.83 -13.49
CA PHE A 89 14.77 3.90 -13.22
C PHE A 89 15.73 4.10 -14.38
N LYS A 90 16.12 3.02 -15.07
CA LYS A 90 16.88 3.12 -16.32
C LYS A 90 16.12 3.93 -17.38
N ALA A 91 14.85 3.61 -17.58
CA ALA A 91 14.01 4.35 -18.52
C ALA A 91 13.78 5.81 -18.08
N ALA A 92 13.69 6.07 -16.77
CA ALA A 92 13.56 7.43 -16.25
C ALA A 92 14.82 8.25 -16.54
N GLU A 93 16.00 7.68 -16.35
CA GLU A 93 17.28 8.31 -16.69
C GLU A 93 17.36 8.62 -18.20
N GLU A 94 17.06 7.65 -19.07
CA GLU A 94 17.06 7.82 -20.52
C GLU A 94 16.08 8.89 -21.00
N THR A 95 14.92 9.01 -20.34
CA THR A 95 13.87 9.98 -20.66
C THR A 95 13.92 11.26 -19.84
N LYS A 96 14.95 11.44 -19.01
CA LYS A 96 15.15 12.60 -18.12
C LYS A 96 13.95 12.89 -17.22
N ARG A 97 13.39 11.85 -16.60
CA ARG A 97 12.35 11.94 -15.57
C ARG A 97 12.95 11.79 -14.19
N ASP A 98 12.43 12.53 -13.22
CA ASP A 98 12.92 12.51 -11.84
C ASP A 98 12.54 11.23 -11.06
N GLY A 99 11.66 10.38 -11.62
CA GLY A 99 11.23 9.15 -10.95
C GLY A 99 10.25 8.30 -11.76
N LEU A 100 9.62 7.35 -11.06
CA LEU A 100 8.78 6.31 -11.67
C LEU A 100 7.27 6.60 -11.61
N GLY A 101 6.86 7.66 -10.91
CA GLY A 101 5.45 7.86 -10.56
C GLY A 101 4.92 6.73 -9.67
N ILE A 102 5.76 6.27 -8.73
CA ILE A 102 5.43 5.36 -7.64
C ILE A 102 5.74 6.11 -6.35
N ASP A 103 4.79 6.16 -5.44
CA ASP A 103 4.89 6.94 -4.21
C ASP A 103 5.44 6.10 -3.06
N LEU A 104 5.08 4.80 -3.02
CA LEU A 104 5.48 3.90 -1.95
C LEU A 104 5.88 2.53 -2.51
N PHE A 105 7.06 2.05 -2.09
CA PHE A 105 7.42 0.64 -2.20
C PHE A 105 7.11 -0.03 -0.85
N PHE A 106 6.19 -1.00 -0.84
CA PHE A 106 5.66 -1.60 0.38
C PHE A 106 5.85 -3.12 0.36
N GLY A 107 6.82 -3.61 1.14
CA GLY A 107 7.14 -5.03 1.25
C GLY A 107 8.28 -5.48 0.33
N GLY A 108 9.00 -6.53 0.73
CA GLY A 108 10.11 -7.14 -0.01
C GLY A 108 11.36 -7.45 0.81
N GLY A 109 11.42 -6.87 2.02
CA GLY A 109 12.43 -7.16 3.01
C GLY A 109 13.70 -6.32 2.84
N VAL A 110 14.55 -6.39 3.87
CA VAL A 110 15.76 -5.56 3.99
C VAL A 110 16.68 -5.60 2.76
N PRO A 111 16.93 -6.75 2.09
CA PRO A 111 17.80 -6.80 0.92
C PRO A 111 17.33 -5.91 -0.24
N ASP A 112 16.02 -5.87 -0.50
CA ASP A 112 15.47 -5.06 -1.59
C ASP A 112 15.60 -3.57 -1.28
N PHE A 113 15.21 -3.16 -0.07
CA PHE A 113 15.30 -1.76 0.37
C PHE A 113 16.75 -1.27 0.44
N SER A 114 17.65 -2.07 1.03
CA SER A 114 19.08 -1.77 1.07
C SER A 114 19.67 -1.67 -0.34
N GLY A 115 19.25 -2.54 -1.26
CA GLY A 115 19.67 -2.51 -2.65
C GLY A 115 19.21 -1.26 -3.40
N GLN A 116 17.98 -0.79 -3.18
CA GLN A 116 17.49 0.46 -3.78
C GLN A 116 18.09 1.70 -3.12
N ALA A 117 18.31 1.68 -1.79
CA ALA A 117 18.97 2.77 -1.05
C ALA A 117 20.38 3.02 -1.57
N LYS A 118 21.19 1.97 -1.76
CA LYS A 118 22.55 2.07 -2.36
C LYS A 118 22.57 2.70 -3.75
N LYS A 119 21.44 2.66 -4.48
CA LYS A 119 21.26 3.25 -5.80
C LYS A 119 20.69 4.68 -5.74
N GLY A 120 20.47 5.24 -4.55
CA GLY A 120 19.92 6.59 -4.36
C GLY A 120 18.46 6.73 -4.81
N ARG A 121 17.67 5.64 -4.76
CA ARG A 121 16.31 5.60 -5.34
C ARG A 121 15.17 5.80 -4.33
N LEU A 122 15.50 5.96 -3.06
CA LEU A 122 14.54 6.13 -1.97
C LEU A 122 14.65 7.54 -1.40
N ALA A 123 13.51 8.15 -1.12
CA ALA A 123 13.44 9.46 -0.49
C ALA A 123 13.60 9.35 1.03
N PRO A 124 14.21 10.33 1.71
CA PRO A 124 14.25 10.39 3.16
C PRO A 124 12.84 10.39 3.77
N LEU A 125 12.66 9.61 4.84
CA LEU A 125 11.37 9.52 5.52
C LEU A 125 11.26 10.60 6.60
N ARG A 126 10.33 11.54 6.43
CA ARG A 126 10.06 12.61 7.40
C ARG A 126 9.62 12.13 8.79
N VAL A 127 9.21 10.87 8.92
CA VAL A 127 8.75 10.31 10.20
C VAL A 127 9.86 10.32 11.25
N PHE A 128 11.13 10.19 10.85
CA PHE A 128 12.27 10.29 11.76
C PHE A 128 12.47 11.71 12.32
N GLU A 129 12.00 12.73 11.59
CA GLU A 129 12.03 14.13 12.05
C GLU A 129 10.78 14.49 12.85
N SER A 130 9.61 14.01 12.43
CA SER A 130 8.34 14.35 13.08
C SER A 130 8.05 13.53 14.34
N HIS A 131 8.63 12.34 14.43
CA HIS A 131 8.47 11.39 15.54
C HIS A 131 9.81 10.76 15.95
N PRO A 132 10.85 11.55 16.27
CA PRO A 132 12.15 11.02 16.66
C PRO A 132 12.06 10.12 17.90
N GLU A 133 11.08 10.36 18.78
CA GLU A 133 10.84 9.57 19.99
C GLU A 133 10.44 8.11 19.73
N TRP A 134 10.05 7.76 18.50
CA TRP A 134 9.73 6.38 18.15
C TRP A 134 10.97 5.53 17.88
N PHE A 135 12.11 6.15 17.57
CA PHE A 135 13.28 5.46 17.01
C PHE A 135 14.49 5.50 17.94
N GLY A 136 15.36 4.50 17.81
CA GLY A 136 16.65 4.43 18.51
C GLY A 136 16.56 3.74 19.87
N GLU A 137 17.61 3.87 20.69
CA GLU A 137 17.76 3.11 21.96
C GLU A 137 16.64 3.35 22.97
N ASN A 138 16.11 4.58 23.01
CA ASN A 138 15.04 4.98 23.92
C ASN A 138 13.64 4.88 23.26
N GLY A 139 13.59 4.55 21.97
CA GLY A 139 12.36 4.43 21.20
C GLY A 139 11.78 3.02 21.23
N VAL A 140 10.54 2.88 20.74
CA VAL A 140 9.89 1.58 20.60
C VAL A 140 10.37 0.80 19.37
N ILE A 141 10.98 1.49 18.39
CA ILE A 141 11.54 0.91 17.17
C ILE A 141 13.07 0.97 17.28
N PRO A 142 13.74 -0.13 17.65
CA PRO A 142 15.20 -0.17 17.67
C PRO A 142 15.75 -0.14 16.24
N GLN A 143 16.97 0.34 16.05
CA GLN A 143 17.62 0.35 14.74
C GLN A 143 17.97 -1.06 14.25
N THR A 144 18.24 -1.97 15.17
CA THR A 144 18.54 -3.37 14.88
C THR A 144 17.84 -4.26 15.90
N PHE A 145 17.22 -5.33 15.43
CA PHE A 145 16.58 -6.33 16.28
C PHE A 145 16.89 -7.73 15.77
N THR A 146 17.34 -8.62 16.66
CA THR A 146 17.67 -10.03 16.34
C THR A 146 18.60 -10.23 15.13
N GLY A 147 19.48 -9.25 14.85
CA GLY A 147 20.42 -9.29 13.72
C GLY A 147 19.88 -8.69 12.41
N GLU A 148 18.63 -8.23 12.37
CA GLU A 148 18.06 -7.52 11.24
C GLU A 148 18.06 -6.01 11.48
N GLN A 149 18.40 -5.25 10.45
CA GLN A 149 18.35 -3.78 10.47
C GLN A 149 16.92 -3.32 10.17
N TYR A 150 16.32 -2.57 11.07
CA TYR A 150 14.98 -2.00 10.90
C TYR A 150 14.99 -0.69 10.14
N PHE A 151 16.05 0.11 10.27
CA PHE A 151 16.23 1.30 9.46
C PHE A 151 17.71 1.66 9.30
N PRO A 152 18.10 2.27 8.17
CA PRO A 152 19.46 2.71 7.91
C PRO A 152 19.72 4.11 8.52
N ASP A 153 21.00 4.48 8.66
CA ASP A 153 21.41 5.79 9.21
C ASP A 153 20.93 6.99 8.36
N ASP A 154 20.70 6.76 7.07
CA ASP A 154 20.18 7.76 6.13
C ASP A 154 18.64 7.84 6.12
N HIS A 155 17.95 7.04 6.94
CA HIS A 155 16.52 7.15 7.22
C HIS A 155 15.60 7.07 5.99
N VAL A 156 16.02 6.38 4.92
CA VAL A 156 15.26 6.28 3.65
C VAL A 156 14.28 5.10 3.59
N TRP A 157 14.28 4.18 4.56
CA TRP A 157 13.30 3.09 4.66
C TRP A 157 13.13 2.60 6.10
N ILE A 158 12.01 1.91 6.36
CA ILE A 158 11.72 1.22 7.62
C ILE A 158 11.27 -0.21 7.31
N GLY A 159 11.88 -1.18 7.98
CA GLY A 159 11.55 -2.60 7.98
C GLY A 159 10.88 -3.04 9.29
N THR A 160 10.55 -4.32 9.36
CA THR A 160 9.85 -4.99 10.48
C THR A 160 10.39 -6.38 10.68
#